data_AF-A0A916Y9I3-F1
#
_entry.id   AF-A0A916Y9I3-F1
#
_cell.length_a   1.000
_cell.length_b   1.000
_cell.length_c   1.000
_cell.angle_alpha   90.00
_cell.angle_beta   90.00
_cell.angle_gamma   90.00
#
_symmetry.space_group_name_H-M   'P 1'
#
loop_
_entity.id
_entity.type
_entity.pdbx_description
1 polymer ?
#
loop_
_entity_poly.entity_id
_entity_poly.type
_entity_poly.pdbx_seq_one_letter_code
_entity_poly.pdbx_strand_id
1 'polypeptide(L)'
;MMGLATRKLRRAAVAAFSASALLFSANPAAADNAPAQTFDQFINGPNGAVLDGREADPVGTGLRQNLFAVARPDKGRIGVAAMDLSTGQTVSILGDQAFPMASTSKIAIAATFLAGVDAGRYRLDDKYPLMIPVASRPFSTSVAPVKPGMELTARSLIELMITRSDNTATDAMLKAVGGPAEVTKWMRSKGFERFRIDRDIATLVRDDGEFDPATGADQRDSTPPNEMVRLIAGLYKGEWLSGESTDVVIGAMTRTVTGSRRIKAGLPSGVDFGHKTGTLNNTASDVGFVEMPDGRVVVMAIYVTGQGGRPQRDARIAEITRTLYAGFANPRFATNASNDNSRVR
;
A
#
# COMPACT_ATOMS: atom_id res chain seq x y z
N MET A 1 34.25 22.93 42.61
CA MET A 1 34.57 21.71 43.37
C MET A 1 33.42 21.43 44.33
N MET A 2 32.78 20.27 44.15
CA MET A 2 31.98 19.49 45.11
C MET A 2 30.78 20.17 45.79
N GLY A 3 29.59 19.59 45.79
CA GLY A 3 29.21 18.23 45.47
C GLY A 3 27.89 17.93 46.17
N LEU A 4 26.96 17.36 45.41
CA LEU A 4 25.57 17.08 45.72
C LEU A 4 25.32 16.46 47.10
N ALA A 5 24.29 16.97 47.76
CA ALA A 5 23.58 16.29 48.83
C ALA A 5 22.69 15.17 48.28
N THR A 6 22.67 14.09 49.05
CA THR A 6 22.08 12.78 48.81
C THR A 6 20.55 12.71 48.82
N ARG A 7 20.04 11.81 47.96
CA ARG A 7 18.88 10.89 48.12
C ARG A 7 17.56 11.44 48.69
N LYS A 8 16.47 11.21 47.95
CA LYS A 8 15.23 10.65 48.49
C LYS A 8 14.41 9.94 47.42
N LEU A 9 14.29 8.62 47.56
CA LEU A 9 13.22 7.84 46.94
C LEU A 9 11.87 8.35 47.46
N ARG A 10 10.87 8.47 46.57
CA ARG A 10 9.47 8.43 46.94
C ARG A 10 8.72 7.43 46.06
N ARG A 11 8.17 6.42 46.74
CA ARG A 11 7.13 5.50 46.26
C ARG A 11 5.75 6.17 46.41
N ALA A 12 4.78 5.59 45.70
CA ALA A 12 3.33 5.81 45.68
C ALA A 12 2.85 6.71 44.51
N ALA A 13 1.79 6.39 43.77
CA ALA A 13 0.67 5.50 44.05
C ALA A 13 0.16 4.76 42.80
N VAL A 14 -0.32 3.54 43.01
CA VAL A 14 -1.09 2.74 42.06
C VAL A 14 -2.50 3.33 41.97
N ALA A 15 -2.90 3.77 40.78
CA ALA A 15 -4.29 4.10 40.48
C ALA A 15 -4.90 2.95 39.68
N ALA A 16 -5.89 2.29 40.28
CA ALA A 16 -6.69 1.26 39.65
C ALA A 16 -7.56 1.87 38.53
N PHE A 17 -7.38 1.40 37.31
CA PHE A 17 -8.34 1.63 36.23
C PHE A 17 -9.33 0.47 36.21
N SER A 18 -10.58 0.76 36.57
CA SER A 18 -11.71 -0.14 36.37
C SER A 18 -11.98 -0.28 34.87
N ALA A 19 -11.72 -1.48 34.34
CA ALA A 19 -12.04 -1.86 32.98
C ALA A 19 -13.55 -2.16 32.87
N SER A 20 -14.30 -1.27 32.21
CA SER A 20 -15.59 -1.62 31.62
C SER A 20 -15.34 -1.97 30.15
N ALA A 21 -15.05 -3.24 29.89
CA ALA A 21 -14.98 -3.79 28.55
C ALA A 21 -16.40 -4.02 28.01
N LEU A 22 -16.94 -3.05 27.27
CA LEU A 22 -18.01 -3.32 26.33
C LEU A 22 -17.38 -3.94 25.08
N LEU A 23 -17.32 -5.26 25.07
CA LEU A 23 -16.97 -6.07 23.90
C LEU A 23 -18.04 -5.88 22.82
N PHE A 24 -17.80 -4.96 21.88
CA PHE A 24 -18.40 -5.08 20.55
C PHE A 24 -17.53 -6.03 19.74
N SER A 25 -17.88 -7.32 19.76
CA SER A 25 -17.38 -8.29 18.80
C SER A 25 -18.01 -7.99 17.43
N ALA A 26 -17.39 -7.10 16.65
CA ALA A 26 -17.66 -7.06 15.23
C ALA A 26 -17.07 -8.34 14.62
N ASN A 27 -17.92 -9.25 14.20
CA ASN A 27 -17.53 -10.51 13.58
C ASN A 27 -16.94 -10.18 12.18
N PRO A 28 -15.62 -10.33 11.95
CA PRO A 28 -14.99 -9.90 10.70
C PRO A 28 -15.42 -10.76 9.49
N ALA A 29 -16.00 -11.93 9.73
CA ALA A 29 -16.46 -12.85 8.68
C ALA A 29 -17.71 -12.39 7.93
N ALA A 30 -18.42 -11.35 8.39
CA ALA A 30 -19.67 -10.89 7.77
C ALA A 30 -19.47 -9.81 6.67
N ALA A 31 -18.27 -9.23 6.53
CA ALA A 31 -18.01 -8.15 5.58
C ALA A 31 -17.75 -8.65 4.14
N ASP A 32 -17.43 -9.93 3.96
CA ASP A 32 -16.87 -10.46 2.71
C ASP A 32 -17.90 -10.79 1.63
N ASN A 33 -19.21 -10.70 1.91
CA ASN A 33 -20.29 -10.98 0.96
C ASN A 33 -21.50 -10.02 1.04
N ALA A 34 -21.32 -8.81 1.57
CA ALA A 34 -22.42 -7.84 1.62
C ALA A 34 -22.84 -7.39 0.21
N PRO A 35 -24.14 -7.31 -0.11
CA PRO A 35 -24.60 -6.77 -1.38
C PRO A 35 -24.06 -5.34 -1.58
N ALA A 36 -23.76 -4.97 -2.82
CA ALA A 36 -23.27 -3.63 -3.15
C ALA A 36 -24.23 -2.58 -2.56
N GLN A 37 -23.72 -1.75 -1.63
CA GLN A 37 -24.51 -0.66 -1.05
C GLN A 37 -25.05 0.22 -2.17
N THR A 38 -26.32 0.61 -2.09
CA THR A 38 -26.89 1.56 -3.05
C THR A 38 -26.23 2.93 -2.89
N PHE A 39 -26.26 3.77 -3.94
CA PHE A 39 -25.76 5.15 -3.89
C PHE A 39 -26.31 5.91 -2.67
N ASP A 40 -27.59 5.74 -2.36
CA ASP A 40 -28.23 6.39 -1.21
C ASP A 40 -27.82 5.77 0.13
N GLN A 41 -27.55 4.47 0.20
CA GLN A 41 -27.04 3.82 1.42
C GLN A 41 -25.58 4.20 1.71
N PHE A 42 -24.78 4.37 0.67
CA PHE A 42 -23.39 4.81 0.77
C PHE A 42 -23.28 6.30 1.18
N ILE A 43 -24.15 7.17 0.66
CA ILE A 43 -24.16 8.60 0.96
C ILE A 43 -24.94 8.95 2.23
N ASN A 44 -26.06 8.28 2.51
CA ASN A 44 -27.03 8.64 3.57
C ASN A 44 -27.20 7.59 4.67
N GLY A 45 -26.36 6.56 4.74
CA GLY A 45 -26.39 5.60 5.85
C GLY A 45 -26.22 6.30 7.22
N PRO A 46 -26.66 5.70 8.34
CA PRO A 46 -26.63 6.32 9.67
C PRO A 46 -25.23 6.74 10.16
N ASN A 47 -24.18 6.33 9.43
CA ASN A 47 -22.79 6.66 9.69
C ASN A 47 -22.12 7.48 8.55
N GLY A 48 -22.89 7.97 7.56
CA GLY A 48 -22.36 8.47 6.28
C GLY A 48 -21.49 7.42 5.57
N ALA A 49 -20.78 7.80 4.50
CA ALA A 49 -19.68 6.98 4.01
C ALA A 49 -18.61 6.88 5.12
N VAL A 50 -18.67 5.84 5.96
CA VAL A 50 -17.62 5.52 6.93
C VAL A 50 -16.38 5.14 6.14
N LEU A 51 -15.39 6.03 6.13
CA LEU A 51 -14.08 5.83 5.50
C LEU A 51 -13.04 5.29 6.49
N ASP A 52 -13.51 4.51 7.47
CA ASP A 52 -12.76 3.80 8.53
C ASP A 52 -12.56 4.58 9.85
N GLY A 53 -13.56 4.50 10.73
CA GLY A 53 -13.47 4.51 12.21
C GLY A 53 -12.85 5.70 12.96
N ARG A 54 -12.28 6.69 12.29
CA ARG A 54 -11.78 7.93 12.90
C ARG A 54 -12.58 9.10 12.35
N GLU A 55 -12.95 10.06 13.19
CA GLU A 55 -13.38 11.38 12.72
C GLU A 55 -12.21 12.02 11.96
N ALA A 56 -12.07 11.64 10.69
CA ALA A 56 -11.26 12.37 9.74
C ALA A 56 -12.07 13.61 9.38
N ASP A 57 -11.50 14.78 9.72
CA ASP A 57 -11.95 16.09 9.26
C ASP A 57 -12.37 15.97 7.79
N PRO A 58 -13.61 16.33 7.42
CA PRO A 58 -14.20 15.86 6.18
C PRO A 58 -13.45 16.46 5.00
N VAL A 59 -12.58 15.67 4.38
CA VAL A 59 -12.34 15.76 2.94
C VAL A 59 -13.72 15.97 2.30
N GLY A 60 -13.91 17.14 1.71
CA GLY A 60 -15.24 17.69 1.46
C GLY A 60 -16.12 16.68 0.71
N THR A 61 -17.41 16.66 1.04
CA THR A 61 -18.42 15.76 0.46
C THR A 61 -18.31 15.63 -1.07
N GLY A 62 -17.89 16.70 -1.76
CA GLY A 62 -17.64 16.70 -3.21
C GLY A 62 -16.52 15.76 -3.69
N LEU A 63 -15.37 15.66 -3.00
CA LEU A 63 -14.31 14.71 -3.43
C LEU A 63 -14.79 13.27 -3.25
N ARG A 64 -15.48 12.96 -2.14
CA ARG A 64 -16.04 11.63 -1.90
C ARG A 64 -17.08 11.26 -2.97
N GLN A 65 -17.98 12.17 -3.31
CA GLN A 65 -18.98 11.97 -4.36
C GLN A 65 -18.35 11.77 -5.73
N ASN A 66 -17.37 12.60 -6.10
CA ASN A 66 -16.66 12.48 -7.37
C ASN A 66 -15.87 11.17 -7.45
N LEU A 67 -15.20 10.77 -6.36
CA LEU A 67 -14.45 9.53 -6.30
C LEU A 67 -15.36 8.30 -6.45
N PHE A 68 -16.50 8.30 -5.76
CA PHE A 68 -17.50 7.23 -5.90
C PHE A 68 -18.04 7.15 -7.33
N ALA A 69 -18.32 8.30 -7.96
CA ALA A 69 -18.83 8.35 -9.34
C ALA A 69 -17.88 7.70 -10.36
N VAL A 70 -16.56 7.81 -10.13
CA VAL A 70 -15.53 7.22 -11.00
C VAL A 70 -15.06 5.83 -10.55
N ALA A 71 -15.42 5.37 -9.35
CA ALA A 71 -15.01 4.07 -8.79
C ALA A 71 -16.17 3.05 -8.71
N ARG A 72 -17.15 3.14 -9.62
CA ARG A 72 -18.36 2.31 -9.59
C ARG A 72 -18.06 0.80 -9.66
N PRO A 73 -18.67 -0.02 -8.79
CA PRO A 73 -18.46 -1.47 -8.76
C PRO A 73 -19.30 -2.25 -9.78
N ASP A 74 -19.96 -1.58 -10.73
CA ASP A 74 -20.97 -2.16 -11.63
C ASP A 74 -20.49 -3.40 -12.42
N LYS A 75 -19.16 -3.57 -12.59
CA LYS A 75 -18.55 -4.70 -13.30
C LYS A 75 -17.29 -5.24 -12.59
N GLY A 76 -17.29 -5.29 -11.27
CA GLY A 76 -16.18 -5.81 -10.46
C GLY A 76 -15.92 -4.95 -9.22
N ARG A 77 -14.75 -5.09 -8.57
CA ARG A 77 -14.42 -4.35 -7.35
C ARG A 77 -13.35 -3.30 -7.61
N ILE A 78 -13.53 -2.09 -7.07
CA ILE A 78 -12.53 -1.03 -7.11
C ILE A 78 -12.19 -0.60 -5.69
N GLY A 79 -10.93 -0.80 -5.30
CA GLY A 79 -10.38 -0.37 -4.03
C GLY A 79 -9.55 0.89 -4.23
N VAL A 80 -9.83 1.93 -3.46
CA VAL A 80 -9.08 3.19 -3.48
C VAL A 80 -8.75 3.59 -2.05
N ALA A 81 -7.55 4.09 -1.82
CA ALA A 81 -7.21 4.86 -0.63
C ALA A 81 -6.25 5.98 -1.01
N ALA A 82 -6.34 7.12 -0.33
CA ALA A 82 -5.38 8.20 -0.47
C ALA A 82 -5.24 8.98 0.85
N MET A 83 -4.06 9.57 1.05
CA MET A 83 -3.69 10.34 2.24
C MET A 83 -2.78 11.51 1.85
N ASP A 84 -3.12 12.71 2.30
CA ASP A 84 -2.18 13.85 2.32
C ASP A 84 -1.30 13.73 3.57
N LEU A 85 0.01 13.57 3.38
CA LEU A 85 0.95 13.36 4.48
C LEU A 85 1.13 14.60 5.36
N SER A 86 0.80 15.78 4.84
CA SER A 86 1.00 17.07 5.51
C SER A 86 -0.15 17.38 6.46
N THR A 87 -1.38 17.03 6.07
CA THR A 87 -2.60 17.30 6.82
C THR A 87 -3.15 16.07 7.54
N GLY A 88 -2.74 14.87 7.13
CA GLY A 88 -3.31 13.61 7.61
C GLY A 88 -4.71 13.30 7.05
N GLN A 89 -5.25 14.15 6.17
CA GLN A 89 -6.56 13.93 5.56
C GLN A 89 -6.56 12.67 4.67
N THR A 90 -7.62 11.86 4.77
CA THR A 90 -7.75 10.61 4.01
C THR A 90 -9.08 10.50 3.27
N VAL A 91 -9.07 9.68 2.21
CA VAL A 91 -10.26 9.24 1.50
C VAL A 91 -10.07 7.80 1.03
N SER A 92 -11.11 6.97 1.05
CA SER A 92 -11.05 5.58 0.59
C SER A 92 -12.37 5.10 -0.03
N ILE A 93 -12.32 4.03 -0.81
CA ILE A 93 -13.45 3.24 -1.33
C ILE A 93 -13.02 1.78 -1.18
N LEU A 94 -13.78 0.97 -0.45
CA LEU A 94 -13.39 -0.42 -0.10
C LEU A 94 -11.97 -0.49 0.51
N GLY A 95 -11.56 0.53 1.28
CA GLY A 95 -10.19 0.73 1.74
C GLY A 95 -9.65 -0.38 2.65
N ASP A 96 -10.54 -1.10 3.33
CA ASP A 96 -10.20 -2.18 4.28
C ASP A 96 -10.47 -3.58 3.73
N GLN A 97 -11.00 -3.68 2.51
CA GLN A 97 -11.20 -4.96 1.85
C GLN A 97 -9.92 -5.43 1.17
N ALA A 98 -9.71 -6.74 1.15
CA ALA A 98 -8.59 -7.36 0.45
C ALA A 98 -8.70 -7.21 -1.08
N PHE A 99 -7.59 -6.77 -1.69
CA PHE A 99 -7.36 -6.77 -3.13
C PHE A 99 -6.06 -7.49 -3.46
N PRO A 100 -6.01 -8.26 -4.58
CA PRO A 100 -4.79 -8.93 -5.01
C PRO A 100 -3.69 -7.91 -5.30
N MET A 101 -2.53 -8.08 -4.65
CA MET A 101 -1.44 -7.12 -4.79
C MET A 101 -0.76 -7.20 -6.15
N ALA A 102 -0.70 -8.40 -6.73
CA ALA A 102 0.17 -8.68 -7.86
C ALA A 102 1.59 -8.11 -7.58
N SER A 103 2.18 -7.40 -8.54
CA SER A 103 3.50 -6.79 -8.41
C SER A 103 3.57 -5.55 -7.50
N THR A 104 2.48 -5.09 -6.88
CA THR A 104 2.56 -4.04 -5.84
C THR A 104 3.18 -4.54 -4.54
N SER A 105 3.12 -5.86 -4.29
CA SER A 105 3.78 -6.54 -3.16
C SER A 105 5.30 -6.34 -3.13
N LYS A 106 5.90 -6.06 -4.29
CA LYS A 106 7.35 -5.84 -4.46
C LYS A 106 7.90 -4.68 -3.62
N ILE A 107 7.05 -3.71 -3.25
CA ILE A 107 7.41 -2.64 -2.31
C ILE A 107 7.74 -3.25 -0.94
N ALA A 108 6.89 -4.13 -0.41
CA ALA A 108 7.12 -4.78 0.88
C ALA A 108 8.30 -5.77 0.85
N ILE A 109 8.53 -6.44 -0.29
CA ILE A 109 9.69 -7.31 -0.48
C ILE A 109 10.99 -6.49 -0.41
N ALA A 110 11.07 -5.37 -1.14
CA ALA A 110 12.20 -4.45 -1.07
C ALA A 110 12.40 -3.94 0.36
N ALA A 111 11.32 -3.44 1.00
CA ALA A 111 11.39 -2.90 2.35
C ALA A 111 11.84 -3.95 3.38
N THR A 112 11.40 -5.21 3.25
CA THR A 112 11.83 -6.30 4.15
C THR A 112 13.33 -6.58 4.02
N PHE A 113 13.85 -6.62 2.80
CA PHE A 113 15.29 -6.79 2.57
C PHE A 113 16.08 -5.61 3.13
N LEU A 114 15.64 -4.39 2.84
CA LEU A 114 16.27 -3.15 3.29
C LEU A 114 16.26 -3.01 4.82
N ALA A 115 15.19 -3.45 5.50
CA ALA A 115 15.18 -3.54 6.95
C ALA A 115 16.23 -4.55 7.48
N GLY A 116 16.57 -5.58 6.69
CA GLY A 116 17.70 -6.45 6.98
C GLY A 116 19.06 -5.78 6.73
N VAL A 117 19.18 -4.91 5.73
CA VAL A 117 20.38 -4.07 5.52
C VAL A 117 20.59 -3.13 6.69
N ASP A 118 19.55 -2.42 7.14
CA ASP A 118 19.59 -1.53 8.30
C ASP A 118 19.99 -2.28 9.59
N ALA A 119 19.60 -3.55 9.70
CA ALA A 119 19.96 -4.42 10.82
C ALA A 119 21.33 -5.09 10.66
N GLY A 120 22.10 -4.77 9.61
CA GLY A 120 23.41 -5.36 9.34
C GLY A 120 23.38 -6.85 8.92
N ARG A 121 22.22 -7.38 8.55
CA ARG A 121 22.05 -8.79 8.12
C ARG A 121 22.39 -9.02 6.65
N TYR A 122 22.28 -7.98 5.83
CA TYR A 122 22.55 -8.01 4.40
C TYR A 122 23.32 -6.77 3.98
N ARG A 123 23.93 -6.82 2.80
CA ARG A 123 24.50 -5.65 2.14
C ARG A 123 23.92 -5.49 0.74
N LEU A 124 23.83 -4.24 0.27
CA LEU A 124 23.28 -3.92 -1.05
C LEU A 124 24.15 -4.41 -2.22
N ASP A 125 25.43 -4.70 -1.97
CA ASP A 125 26.39 -5.25 -2.92
C ASP A 125 26.54 -6.78 -2.83
N ASP A 126 25.86 -7.44 -1.89
CA ASP A 126 25.73 -8.90 -1.89
C ASP A 126 25.03 -9.35 -3.17
N LYS A 127 25.48 -10.48 -3.72
CA LYS A 127 24.98 -11.01 -4.98
C LYS A 127 24.01 -12.16 -4.76
N TYR A 128 22.93 -12.16 -5.54
CA TYR A 128 21.94 -13.22 -5.56
C TYR A 128 21.61 -13.60 -7.01
N PRO A 129 21.38 -14.88 -7.30
CA PRO A 129 20.99 -15.31 -8.64
C PRO A 129 19.55 -14.88 -8.94
N LEU A 130 19.28 -14.43 -10.16
CA LEU A 130 17.92 -14.36 -10.68
C LEU A 130 17.25 -15.73 -10.56
N MET A 131 15.96 -15.76 -10.23
CA MET A 131 15.20 -17.01 -10.12
C MET A 131 14.34 -17.17 -11.39
N ILE A 132 14.82 -17.98 -12.35
CA ILE A 132 14.20 -18.14 -13.66
C ILE A 132 13.12 -19.23 -13.59
N PRO A 133 11.85 -18.92 -13.89
CA PRO A 133 10.78 -19.92 -13.94
C PRO A 133 11.09 -21.05 -14.92
N VAL A 134 10.80 -22.27 -14.50
CA VAL A 134 10.81 -23.47 -15.34
C VAL A 134 9.37 -23.76 -15.74
N ALA A 135 9.14 -23.95 -17.05
CA ALA A 135 7.81 -24.22 -17.57
C ALA A 135 7.18 -25.43 -16.87
N SER A 136 5.97 -25.25 -16.35
CA SER A 136 5.20 -26.28 -15.66
C SER A 136 3.71 -26.01 -15.85
N ARG A 137 2.88 -27.05 -15.73
CA ARG A 137 1.42 -26.87 -15.80
C ARG A 137 0.93 -26.16 -14.53
N PRO A 138 -0.14 -25.34 -14.59
CA PRO A 138 -0.80 -24.80 -13.41
C PRO A 138 -1.06 -25.89 -12.38
N PHE A 139 -0.80 -25.59 -11.11
CA PHE A 139 -1.02 -26.49 -9.96
C PHE A 139 -0.31 -27.86 -10.02
N SER A 140 0.64 -28.07 -10.93
CA SER A 140 1.36 -29.36 -11.04
C SER A 140 2.23 -29.70 -9.83
N THR A 141 2.57 -28.69 -9.04
CA THR A 141 3.34 -28.76 -7.78
C THR A 141 2.87 -27.62 -6.88
N SER A 142 3.08 -27.71 -5.55
CA SER A 142 2.69 -26.65 -4.62
C SER A 142 3.44 -25.33 -4.83
N VAL A 143 4.69 -25.40 -5.32
CA VAL A 143 5.55 -24.25 -5.62
C VAL A 143 6.07 -24.42 -7.04
N ALA A 144 6.01 -23.36 -7.85
CA ALA A 144 6.51 -23.39 -9.21
C ALA A 144 8.02 -23.64 -9.25
N PRO A 145 8.50 -24.55 -10.13
CA PRO A 145 9.91 -24.80 -10.25
C PRO A 145 10.63 -23.58 -10.85
N VAL A 146 11.78 -23.25 -10.28
CA VAL A 146 12.66 -22.16 -10.70
C VAL A 146 14.11 -22.66 -10.74
N LYS A 147 14.95 -22.07 -11.57
CA LYS A 147 16.38 -22.34 -11.64
C LYS A 147 17.20 -21.06 -11.49
N PRO A 148 18.42 -21.11 -10.91
CA PRO A 148 19.27 -19.93 -10.81
C PRO A 148 19.70 -19.46 -12.20
N GLY A 149 19.67 -18.14 -12.39
CA GLY A 149 20.20 -17.43 -13.55
C GLY A 149 21.46 -16.64 -13.21
N MET A 150 21.69 -15.54 -13.94
CA MET A 150 22.79 -14.62 -13.68
C MET A 150 22.70 -14.02 -12.28
N GLU A 151 23.85 -13.88 -11.61
CA GLU A 151 23.94 -13.18 -10.32
C GLU A 151 24.03 -11.67 -10.49
N LEU A 152 23.25 -10.95 -9.69
CA LEU A 152 23.23 -9.49 -9.63
C LEU A 152 23.32 -9.04 -8.17
N THR A 153 23.80 -7.82 -7.96
CA THR A 153 23.78 -7.21 -6.61
C THR A 153 22.34 -7.02 -6.14
N ALA A 154 22.10 -7.07 -4.83
CA ALA A 154 20.79 -6.77 -4.26
C ALA A 154 20.26 -5.40 -4.70
N ARG A 155 21.14 -4.39 -4.81
CA ARG A 155 20.78 -3.08 -5.38
C ARG A 155 20.23 -3.20 -6.80
N SER A 156 20.92 -3.92 -7.69
CA SER A 156 20.46 -4.13 -9.07
C SER A 156 19.17 -4.93 -9.14
N LEU A 157 19.00 -5.93 -8.27
CA LEU A 157 17.79 -6.73 -8.20
C LEU A 157 16.59 -5.89 -7.73
N ILE A 158 16.75 -5.05 -6.69
CA ILE A 158 15.70 -4.13 -6.24
C ILE A 158 15.33 -3.13 -7.34
N GLU A 159 16.33 -2.56 -8.02
CA GLU A 159 16.10 -1.63 -9.13
C GLU A 159 15.26 -2.29 -10.24
N LEU A 160 15.64 -3.49 -10.70
CA LEU A 160 14.88 -4.23 -11.72
C LEU A 160 13.47 -4.62 -11.25
N MET A 161 13.37 -5.10 -10.00
CA MET A 161 12.14 -5.53 -9.36
C MET A 161 11.11 -4.40 -9.27
N ILE A 162 11.53 -3.19 -8.89
CA ILE A 162 10.64 -2.04 -8.76
C ILE A 162 10.38 -1.39 -10.12
N THR A 163 11.43 -1.00 -10.84
CA THR A 163 11.29 -0.12 -12.01
C THR A 163 10.64 -0.81 -13.21
N ARG A 164 11.00 -2.08 -13.43
CA ARG A 164 10.55 -2.91 -14.57
C ARG A 164 9.58 -4.00 -14.17
N SER A 165 9.31 -4.14 -12.87
CA SER A 165 8.47 -5.22 -12.36
C SER A 165 9.01 -6.60 -12.70
N ASP A 166 10.33 -6.79 -12.74
CA ASP A 166 10.95 -8.06 -13.11
C ASP A 166 10.62 -9.16 -12.08
N ASN A 167 10.02 -10.28 -12.54
CA ASN A 167 9.60 -11.37 -11.65
C ASN A 167 10.77 -12.22 -11.17
N THR A 168 11.79 -12.41 -12.01
CA THR A 168 12.96 -13.23 -11.67
C THR A 168 13.83 -12.57 -10.60
N ALA A 169 13.95 -11.25 -10.66
CA ALA A 169 14.56 -10.44 -9.62
C ALA A 169 13.71 -10.41 -8.34
N THR A 170 12.38 -10.42 -8.48
CA THR A 170 11.48 -10.48 -7.32
C THR A 170 11.67 -11.76 -6.53
N ASP A 171 11.66 -12.90 -7.20
CA ASP A 171 11.82 -14.20 -6.53
C ASP A 171 13.24 -14.39 -5.99
N ALA A 172 14.25 -13.76 -6.60
CA ALA A 172 15.59 -13.67 -6.02
C ALA A 172 15.59 -12.93 -4.68
N MET A 173 14.98 -11.74 -4.62
CA MET A 173 14.88 -10.95 -3.38
C MET A 173 13.99 -11.63 -2.34
N LEU A 174 12.90 -12.26 -2.77
CA LEU A 174 12.00 -13.00 -1.90
C LEU A 174 12.70 -14.21 -1.29
N LYS A 175 13.49 -14.95 -2.06
CA LYS A 175 14.34 -16.04 -1.54
C LYS A 175 15.40 -15.51 -0.59
N ALA A 176 16.04 -14.37 -0.89
CA ALA A 176 17.07 -13.77 -0.04
C ALA A 176 16.55 -13.40 1.36
N VAL A 177 15.30 -12.90 1.46
CA VAL A 177 14.68 -12.58 2.76
C VAL A 177 14.11 -13.79 3.50
N GLY A 178 14.17 -14.99 2.92
CA GLY A 178 13.65 -16.22 3.53
C GLY A 178 12.24 -16.63 3.09
N GLY A 179 11.69 -16.00 2.05
CA GLY A 179 10.41 -16.35 1.42
C GLY A 179 9.22 -15.46 1.83
N PRO A 180 8.01 -15.76 1.29
CA PRO A 180 6.78 -14.99 1.54
C PRO A 180 6.46 -14.75 3.02
N ALA A 181 6.64 -15.78 3.84
CA ALA A 181 6.29 -15.74 5.26
C ALA A 181 7.11 -14.69 6.04
N GLU A 182 8.38 -14.48 5.69
CA GLU A 182 9.24 -13.49 6.36
C GLU A 182 8.85 -12.06 5.98
N VAL A 183 8.37 -11.82 4.76
CA VAL A 183 7.79 -10.52 4.37
C VAL A 183 6.51 -10.25 5.14
N THR A 184 5.60 -11.23 5.19
CA THR A 184 4.35 -11.12 5.98
C THR A 184 4.65 -10.87 7.45
N LYS A 185 5.63 -11.58 8.02
CA LYS A 185 6.08 -11.40 9.42
C LYS A 185 6.66 -10.00 9.66
N TRP A 186 7.49 -9.48 8.75
CA TRP A 186 7.98 -8.11 8.85
C TRP A 186 6.82 -7.11 8.82
N MET A 187 5.85 -7.29 7.92
CA MET A 187 4.65 -6.45 7.86
C MET A 187 3.82 -6.53 9.16
N ARG A 188 3.61 -7.73 9.74
CA ARG A 188 2.94 -7.88 11.04
C ARG A 188 3.70 -7.13 12.16
N SER A 189 5.03 -7.16 12.16
CA SER A 189 5.84 -6.43 13.14
C SER A 189 5.70 -4.90 13.06
N LYS A 190 5.23 -4.38 11.92
CA LYS A 190 4.92 -2.95 11.69
C LYS A 190 3.41 -2.65 11.82
N GLY A 191 2.64 -3.57 12.41
CA GLY A 191 1.21 -3.43 12.69
C GLY A 191 0.30 -3.56 11.47
N PHE A 192 0.78 -4.11 10.35
CA PHE A 192 -0.08 -4.44 9.20
C PHE A 192 -0.74 -5.78 9.49
N GLU A 193 -2.06 -5.84 9.66
CA GLU A 193 -2.76 -7.05 10.13
C GLU A 193 -3.33 -7.88 8.98
N ARG A 194 -3.62 -7.26 7.83
CA ARG A 194 -4.30 -7.92 6.72
C ARG A 194 -3.39 -8.13 5.51
N PHE A 195 -2.39 -7.28 5.29
CA PHE A 195 -1.36 -7.48 4.26
C PHE A 195 -0.73 -8.86 4.39
N ARG A 196 -0.70 -9.66 3.34
CA ARG A 196 0.02 -10.94 3.36
C ARG A 196 0.52 -11.32 1.98
N ILE A 197 1.69 -11.94 1.94
CA ILE A 197 2.23 -12.65 0.79
C ILE A 197 2.34 -14.12 1.21
N ASP A 198 1.83 -14.99 0.36
CA ASP A 198 1.68 -16.42 0.60
C ASP A 198 2.45 -17.25 -0.42
N ARG A 199 2.63 -16.72 -1.63
CA ARG A 199 3.32 -17.38 -2.74
C ARG A 199 4.49 -16.56 -3.24
N ASP A 200 5.45 -17.24 -3.85
CA ASP A 200 6.41 -16.57 -4.74
C ASP A 200 5.74 -16.14 -6.06
N ILE A 201 6.40 -15.26 -6.81
CA ILE A 201 5.82 -14.67 -8.01
C ILE A 201 5.73 -15.71 -9.12
N ALA A 202 6.71 -16.61 -9.26
CA ALA A 202 6.63 -17.71 -10.22
C ALA A 202 5.37 -18.57 -10.00
N THR A 203 5.04 -18.91 -8.74
CA THR A 203 3.85 -19.67 -8.37
C THR A 203 2.59 -18.86 -8.60
N LEU A 204 2.55 -17.60 -8.13
CA LEU A 204 1.41 -16.71 -8.33
C LEU A 204 1.07 -16.51 -9.82
N VAL A 205 2.09 -16.37 -10.68
CA VAL A 205 1.90 -16.18 -12.13
C VAL A 205 1.52 -17.49 -12.82
N ARG A 206 2.10 -18.63 -12.44
CA ARG A 206 1.75 -19.93 -13.00
C ARG A 206 0.28 -20.28 -12.74
N ASP A 207 -0.20 -19.92 -11.55
CA ASP A 207 -1.54 -20.24 -11.07
C ASP A 207 -2.52 -19.05 -11.22
N ASP A 208 -2.12 -17.99 -11.95
CA ASP A 208 -2.97 -16.81 -12.18
C ASP A 208 -4.28 -17.22 -12.86
N GLY A 209 -5.39 -16.62 -12.41
CA GLY A 209 -6.74 -16.98 -12.82
C GLY A 209 -7.39 -18.13 -12.05
N GLU A 210 -6.74 -18.68 -11.00
CA GLU A 210 -7.36 -19.60 -10.03
C GLU A 210 -8.67 -19.04 -9.44
N PHE A 211 -8.65 -17.74 -9.17
CA PHE A 211 -9.72 -17.00 -8.52
C PHE A 211 -10.13 -15.81 -9.40
N ASP A 212 -11.42 -15.51 -9.50
CA ASP A 212 -11.90 -14.31 -10.20
C ASP A 212 -12.02 -13.13 -9.22
N PRO A 213 -11.07 -12.18 -9.23
CA PRO A 213 -11.06 -11.07 -8.30
C PRO A 213 -12.22 -10.08 -8.52
N ALA A 214 -12.96 -10.20 -9.63
CA ALA A 214 -14.15 -9.39 -9.89
C ALA A 214 -15.34 -9.78 -8.99
N THR A 215 -15.39 -11.03 -8.48
CA THR A 215 -16.56 -11.57 -7.78
C THR A 215 -16.32 -11.85 -6.29
N GLY A 216 -15.08 -11.74 -5.81
CA GLY A 216 -14.76 -11.86 -4.39
C GLY A 216 -13.33 -11.44 -4.04
N ALA A 217 -12.86 -11.81 -2.85
CA ALA A 217 -11.51 -11.53 -2.36
C ALA A 217 -10.76 -12.82 -1.99
N ASP A 218 -9.74 -13.21 -2.77
CA ASP A 218 -8.72 -14.14 -2.29
C ASP A 218 -7.84 -13.38 -1.28
N GLN A 219 -7.79 -13.90 -0.06
CA GLN A 219 -7.00 -13.29 1.01
C GLN A 219 -5.50 -13.52 0.80
N ARG A 220 -5.11 -14.55 0.04
CA ARG A 220 -3.70 -14.81 -0.27
C ARG A 220 -3.13 -13.72 -1.15
N ASP A 221 -1.89 -13.32 -0.90
CA ASP A 221 -1.16 -12.33 -1.71
C ASP A 221 -1.92 -11.00 -1.88
N SER A 222 -2.65 -10.61 -0.85
CA SER A 222 -3.58 -9.47 -0.86
C SER A 222 -3.26 -8.43 0.21
N THR A 223 -3.74 -7.23 -0.02
CA THR A 223 -3.72 -6.14 0.97
C THR A 223 -4.96 -5.27 0.82
N PRO A 224 -5.41 -4.66 1.93
CA PRO A 224 -6.29 -3.51 1.84
C PRO A 224 -5.59 -2.28 1.23
N PRO A 225 -6.27 -1.46 0.44
CA PRO A 225 -5.75 -0.18 -0.04
C PRO A 225 -5.22 0.73 1.08
N ASN A 226 -5.91 0.79 2.23
CA ASN A 226 -5.49 1.59 3.39
C ASN A 226 -4.12 1.14 3.93
N GLU A 227 -3.88 -0.18 4.00
CA GLU A 227 -2.60 -0.73 4.43
C GLU A 227 -1.49 -0.45 3.42
N MET A 228 -1.77 -0.50 2.11
CA MET A 228 -0.77 -0.12 1.10
C MET A 228 -0.41 1.37 1.16
N VAL A 229 -1.40 2.26 1.35
CA VAL A 229 -1.14 3.70 1.58
C VAL A 229 -0.28 3.89 2.82
N ARG A 230 -0.57 3.20 3.94
CA ARG A 230 0.22 3.30 5.17
C ARG A 230 1.65 2.77 5.00
N LEU A 231 1.85 1.70 4.21
CA LEU A 231 3.18 1.20 3.87
C LEU A 231 3.98 2.28 3.14
N ILE A 232 3.45 2.85 2.06
CA ILE A 232 4.15 3.86 1.26
C ILE A 232 4.36 5.14 2.07
N ALA A 233 3.36 5.58 2.86
CA ALA A 233 3.46 6.76 3.70
C ALA A 233 4.60 6.66 4.72
N GLY A 234 4.72 5.54 5.43
CA GLY A 234 5.81 5.36 6.39
C GLY A 234 7.17 5.06 5.75
N LEU A 235 7.21 4.56 4.50
CA LEU A 235 8.46 4.55 3.73
C LEU A 235 8.89 5.98 3.40
N TYR A 236 7.98 6.78 2.83
CA TYR A 236 8.27 8.17 2.44
C TYR A 236 8.70 9.04 3.64
N LYS A 237 8.09 8.83 4.82
CA LYS A 237 8.45 9.54 6.06
C LYS A 237 9.68 8.98 6.79
N GLY A 238 10.30 7.90 6.30
CA GLY A 238 11.43 7.25 6.98
C GLY A 238 11.06 6.56 8.31
N GLU A 239 9.80 6.16 8.49
CA GLU A 239 9.30 5.49 9.70
C GLU A 239 9.67 3.99 9.71
N TRP A 240 9.79 3.39 8.53
CA TRP A 240 10.00 1.94 8.40
C TRP A 240 11.45 1.53 8.22
N LEU A 241 12.28 2.41 7.64
CA LEU A 241 13.65 2.16 7.20
C LEU A 241 14.54 3.37 7.51
N SER A 242 15.85 3.16 7.54
CA SER A 242 16.83 4.25 7.55
C SER A 242 16.68 5.16 6.32
N GLY A 243 17.27 6.36 6.36
CA GLY A 243 17.25 7.29 5.21
C GLY A 243 17.85 6.66 3.95
N GLU A 244 19.03 6.04 4.06
CA GLU A 244 19.71 5.40 2.92
C GLU A 244 18.88 4.26 2.32
N SER A 245 18.25 3.45 3.16
CA SER A 245 17.37 2.36 2.71
C SER A 245 16.07 2.88 2.10
N THR A 246 15.48 3.94 2.67
CA THR A 246 14.32 4.63 2.11
C THR A 246 14.61 5.16 0.71
N ASP A 247 15.76 5.80 0.51
CA ASP A 247 16.16 6.36 -0.79
C ASP A 247 16.28 5.30 -1.88
N VAL A 248 16.69 4.07 -1.52
CA VAL A 248 16.75 2.96 -2.48
C VAL A 248 15.36 2.62 -3.02
N VAL A 249 14.37 2.39 -2.15
CA VAL A 249 13.04 1.95 -2.59
C VAL A 249 12.21 3.10 -3.16
N ILE A 250 12.22 4.28 -2.52
CA ILE A 250 11.49 5.46 -3.00
C ILE A 250 12.09 5.95 -4.32
N GLY A 251 13.42 6.04 -4.41
CA GLY A 251 14.09 6.39 -5.66
C GLY A 251 13.79 5.41 -6.78
N ALA A 252 13.74 4.10 -6.50
CA ALA A 252 13.36 3.14 -7.53
C ALA A 252 11.89 3.32 -7.99
N MET A 253 10.98 3.69 -7.07
CA MET A 253 9.58 3.99 -7.42
C MET A 253 9.44 5.21 -8.35
N THR A 254 10.27 6.25 -8.21
CA THR A 254 10.27 7.41 -9.12
C THR A 254 10.82 7.10 -10.51
N ARG A 255 11.63 6.04 -10.63
CA ARG A 255 12.18 5.55 -11.90
C ARG A 255 11.35 4.44 -12.56
N THR A 256 10.18 4.10 -12.02
CA THR A 256 9.30 3.08 -12.59
C THR A 256 8.87 3.44 -14.02
N VAL A 257 9.02 2.48 -14.95
CA VAL A 257 8.68 2.65 -16.37
C VAL A 257 7.38 1.95 -16.78
N THR A 258 6.87 1.06 -15.93
CA THR A 258 5.61 0.34 -16.18
C THR A 258 4.38 1.25 -15.99
N GLY A 259 3.24 0.91 -16.59
CA GLY A 259 1.96 1.56 -16.25
C GLY A 259 1.80 3.00 -16.75
N SER A 260 2.40 3.35 -17.89
CA SER A 260 2.27 4.69 -18.49
C SER A 260 0.83 5.19 -18.68
N ARG A 261 -0.16 4.28 -18.72
CA ARG A 261 -1.59 4.57 -18.84
C ARG A 261 -2.36 4.56 -17.51
N ARG A 262 -1.68 4.51 -16.37
CA ARG A 262 -2.28 4.42 -15.01
C ARG A 262 -2.13 5.72 -14.25
N ILE A 263 -1.50 5.75 -13.06
CA ILE A 263 -1.32 6.98 -12.26
C ILE A 263 -0.72 8.08 -13.13
N LYS A 264 0.36 7.78 -13.86
CA LYS A 264 1.02 8.73 -14.77
C LYS A 264 0.06 9.42 -15.75
N ALA A 265 -0.93 8.71 -16.30
CA ALA A 265 -1.89 9.27 -17.25
C ALA A 265 -3.02 10.07 -16.59
N GLY A 266 -3.19 9.95 -15.27
CA GLY A 266 -4.10 10.76 -14.48
C GLY A 266 -3.50 12.06 -13.96
N LEU A 267 -2.18 12.20 -14.00
CA LEU A 267 -1.46 13.37 -13.47
C LEU A 267 -1.21 14.43 -14.56
N PRO A 268 -1.19 15.72 -14.19
CA PRO A 268 -0.67 16.77 -15.06
C PRO A 268 0.81 16.54 -15.43
N SER A 269 1.22 17.11 -16.56
CA SER A 269 2.63 17.08 -16.96
C SER A 269 3.50 17.85 -15.96
N GLY A 270 4.69 17.33 -15.68
CA GLY A 270 5.68 17.98 -14.80
C GLY A 270 5.45 17.79 -13.30
N VAL A 271 4.43 17.02 -12.91
CA VAL A 271 4.23 16.61 -11.52
C VAL A 271 5.17 15.46 -11.19
N ASP A 272 5.93 15.62 -10.11
CA ASP A 272 6.81 14.57 -9.59
C ASP A 272 6.00 13.51 -8.86
N PHE A 273 6.33 12.24 -9.10
CA PHE A 273 5.63 11.11 -8.53
C PHE A 273 6.52 9.86 -8.52
N GLY A 274 6.20 8.92 -7.63
CA GLY A 274 6.78 7.59 -7.62
C GLY A 274 5.71 6.54 -7.46
N HIS A 275 5.82 5.43 -8.18
CA HIS A 275 4.75 4.42 -8.18
C HIS A 275 5.24 2.99 -8.43
N LYS A 276 4.36 2.04 -8.16
CA LYS A 276 4.51 0.62 -8.51
C LYS A 276 3.18 0.07 -9.02
N THR A 277 3.28 -0.59 -10.16
CA THR A 277 2.14 -1.25 -10.81
C THR A 277 1.95 -2.71 -10.36
N GLY A 278 0.72 -3.22 -10.47
CA GLY A 278 0.38 -4.64 -10.39
C GLY A 278 -0.58 -5.05 -11.51
N THR A 279 -0.41 -6.25 -12.07
CA THR A 279 -1.32 -6.83 -13.07
C THR A 279 -1.37 -8.34 -12.89
N LEU A 280 -2.58 -8.89 -12.86
CA LEU A 280 -2.92 -10.32 -12.87
C LEU A 280 -4.20 -10.48 -13.70
N ASN A 281 -4.70 -11.71 -13.82
CA ASN A 281 -5.99 -11.98 -14.45
C ASN A 281 -7.08 -11.11 -13.81
N ASN A 282 -7.91 -10.49 -14.66
CA ASN A 282 -8.95 -9.53 -14.26
C ASN A 282 -8.52 -8.43 -13.26
N THR A 283 -7.23 -8.14 -13.10
CA THR A 283 -6.71 -7.18 -12.11
C THR A 283 -5.75 -6.20 -12.75
N ALA A 284 -5.88 -4.92 -12.41
CA ALA A 284 -4.85 -3.92 -12.60
C ALA A 284 -4.78 -3.02 -11.37
N SER A 285 -3.59 -2.65 -10.94
CA SER A 285 -3.38 -1.75 -9.82
C SER A 285 -2.21 -0.80 -10.06
N ASP A 286 -2.25 0.33 -9.39
CA ASP A 286 -1.14 1.26 -9.33
C ASP A 286 -1.18 1.97 -7.98
N VAL A 287 -0.04 2.03 -7.32
CA VAL A 287 0.09 2.55 -5.96
C VAL A 287 1.35 3.39 -5.88
N GLY A 288 1.32 4.48 -5.14
CA GLY A 288 2.42 5.44 -5.17
C GLY A 288 2.17 6.71 -4.37
N PHE A 289 3.00 7.70 -4.64
CA PHE A 289 2.90 9.03 -4.09
C PHE A 289 3.09 10.07 -5.19
N VAL A 290 2.56 11.27 -4.93
CA VAL A 290 2.62 12.43 -5.81
C VAL A 290 3.06 13.63 -4.99
N GLU A 291 4.03 14.37 -5.51
CA GLU A 291 4.49 15.62 -4.94
C GLU A 291 3.69 16.76 -5.56
N MET A 292 2.88 17.41 -4.74
CA MET A 292 1.98 18.49 -5.14
C MET A 292 2.78 19.78 -5.38
N PRO A 293 2.31 20.71 -6.23
CA PRO A 293 3.03 21.96 -6.51
C PRO A 293 3.29 22.86 -5.28
N ASP A 294 2.53 22.67 -4.20
CA ASP A 294 2.67 23.38 -2.93
C ASP A 294 3.62 22.67 -1.94
N GLY A 295 4.32 21.61 -2.38
CA GLY A 295 5.26 20.82 -1.58
C GLY A 295 4.61 19.74 -0.71
N ARG A 296 3.27 19.63 -0.70
CA ARG A 296 2.57 18.54 -0.02
C ARG A 296 2.77 17.22 -0.76
N VAL A 297 2.66 16.11 -0.04
CA VAL A 297 2.79 14.77 -0.61
C VAL A 297 1.50 14.00 -0.41
N VAL A 298 0.92 13.51 -1.51
CA VAL A 298 -0.29 12.67 -1.48
C VAL A 298 0.08 11.25 -1.86
N VAL A 299 -0.14 10.32 -0.94
CA VAL A 299 0.01 8.88 -1.17
C VAL A 299 -1.32 8.29 -1.60
N MET A 300 -1.32 7.36 -2.54
CA MET A 300 -2.53 6.68 -3.01
C MET A 300 -2.29 5.23 -3.37
N ALA A 301 -3.33 4.41 -3.22
CA ALA A 301 -3.36 3.03 -3.69
C ALA A 301 -4.67 2.77 -4.43
N ILE A 302 -4.57 2.32 -5.69
CA ILE A 302 -5.73 2.07 -6.56
C ILE A 302 -5.66 0.65 -7.09
N TYR A 303 -6.67 -0.16 -6.74
CA TYR A 303 -6.85 -1.53 -7.20
C TYR A 303 -8.16 -1.65 -7.98
N VAL A 304 -8.08 -2.15 -9.21
CA VAL A 304 -9.22 -2.31 -10.11
C VAL A 304 -9.31 -3.77 -10.53
N THR A 305 -10.42 -4.42 -10.19
CA THR A 305 -10.72 -5.81 -10.55
C THR A 305 -11.96 -5.86 -11.44
N GLY A 306 -11.97 -6.77 -12.40
CA GLY A 306 -12.99 -6.81 -13.45
C GLY A 306 -12.89 -5.60 -14.40
N GLN A 307 -14.01 -4.91 -14.62
CA GLN A 307 -14.15 -3.67 -15.41
C GLN A 307 -13.79 -3.84 -16.91
N GLY A 308 -13.96 -5.05 -17.45
CA GLY A 308 -13.69 -5.36 -18.86
C GLY A 308 -12.24 -5.75 -19.11
N GLY A 309 -11.64 -5.24 -20.19
CA GLY A 309 -10.26 -5.54 -20.55
C GLY A 309 -9.23 -4.72 -19.74
N ARG A 310 -7.95 -5.07 -19.90
CA ARG A 310 -6.85 -4.32 -19.27
C ARG A 310 -6.85 -2.82 -19.64
N PRO A 311 -7.08 -2.39 -20.90
CA PRO A 311 -7.13 -0.97 -21.22
C PRO A 311 -8.20 -0.20 -20.44
N GLN A 312 -9.37 -0.81 -20.21
CA GLN A 312 -10.45 -0.22 -19.42
C GLN A 312 -10.05 -0.08 -17.94
N ARG A 313 -9.39 -1.09 -17.37
CA ARG A 313 -8.85 -0.98 -16.00
C ARG A 313 -7.75 0.07 -15.88
N ASP A 314 -6.81 0.12 -16.83
CA ASP A 314 -5.75 1.14 -16.85
C ASP A 314 -6.37 2.55 -16.91
N ALA A 315 -7.34 2.77 -17.81
CA ALA A 315 -8.05 4.05 -17.94
C ALA A 315 -8.83 4.42 -16.66
N ARG A 316 -9.44 3.44 -15.98
CA ARG A 316 -10.12 3.64 -14.70
C ARG A 316 -9.15 4.11 -13.61
N ILE A 317 -7.95 3.53 -13.54
CA ILE A 317 -6.90 3.99 -12.62
C ILE A 317 -6.51 5.45 -12.90
N ALA A 318 -6.32 5.80 -14.17
CA ALA A 318 -5.98 7.18 -14.56
C ALA A 318 -7.09 8.18 -14.21
N GLU A 319 -8.36 7.81 -14.42
CA GLU A 319 -9.52 8.63 -14.05
C GLU A 319 -9.60 8.85 -12.54
N ILE A 320 -9.46 7.79 -11.74
CA ILE A 320 -9.41 7.87 -10.27
C ILE A 320 -8.26 8.76 -9.81
N THR A 321 -7.07 8.60 -10.40
CA THR A 321 -5.90 9.42 -10.08
C THR A 321 -6.16 10.90 -10.33
N ARG A 322 -6.77 11.25 -11.47
CA ARG A 322 -7.13 12.64 -11.79
C ARG A 322 -8.10 13.23 -10.77
N THR A 323 -9.09 12.43 -10.35
CA THR A 323 -10.07 12.84 -9.34
C THR A 323 -9.42 13.07 -7.98
N LEU A 324 -8.52 12.18 -7.55
CA LEU A 324 -7.76 12.34 -6.31
C LEU A 324 -6.86 13.59 -6.37
N TYR A 325 -6.07 13.73 -7.44
CA TYR A 325 -5.18 14.88 -7.62
C TYR A 325 -5.95 16.20 -7.58
N ALA A 326 -7.03 16.34 -8.36
CA ALA A 326 -7.86 17.53 -8.36
C ALA A 326 -8.52 17.79 -7.00
N GLY A 327 -8.90 16.73 -6.29
CA GLY A 327 -9.44 16.79 -4.93
C GLY A 327 -8.46 17.40 -3.94
N PHE A 328 -7.25 16.85 -3.85
CA PHE A 328 -6.23 17.32 -2.90
C PHE A 328 -5.58 18.64 -3.32
N ALA A 329 -5.56 18.97 -4.62
CA ALA A 329 -5.07 20.26 -5.12
C ALA A 329 -6.01 21.44 -4.79
N ASN A 330 -7.27 21.18 -4.42
CA ASN A 330 -8.21 22.25 -4.12
C ASN A 330 -7.82 22.96 -2.80
N PRO A 331 -7.54 24.28 -2.83
CA PRO A 331 -7.03 25.03 -1.67
C PRO A 331 -7.94 24.99 -0.44
N ARG A 332 -9.25 24.73 -0.61
CA ARG A 332 -10.19 24.54 0.51
C ARG A 332 -9.84 23.36 1.41
N PHE A 333 -8.97 22.45 0.96
CA PHE A 333 -8.45 21.32 1.74
C PHE A 333 -6.97 21.48 2.11
N ALA A 334 -6.30 22.54 1.64
CA ALA A 334 -4.91 22.85 1.97
C ALA A 334 -4.77 23.60 3.32
N THR A 335 -5.86 24.14 3.86
CA THR A 335 -5.84 24.99 5.06
C THR A 335 -6.20 24.20 6.31
N ASN A 336 -5.19 23.61 6.96
CA ASN A 336 -5.16 23.41 8.42
C ASN A 336 -3.74 23.48 9.02
N ALA A 337 -2.71 23.82 8.23
CA ALA A 337 -1.31 23.82 8.69
C ALA A 337 -0.78 25.18 9.19
N SER A 338 -1.58 26.27 9.23
CA SER A 338 -1.03 27.62 9.44
C SER A 338 -1.64 28.49 10.54
N ASN A 339 -2.42 27.95 11.49
CA ASN A 339 -3.11 28.79 12.50
C ASN A 339 -2.79 28.50 13.98
N ASP A 340 -1.63 27.93 14.32
CA ASP A 340 -1.21 27.77 15.73
C ASP A 340 0.16 28.36 16.05
N ASN A 341 0.41 29.63 15.65
CA ASN A 341 1.56 30.36 16.16
C ASN A 341 1.30 31.84 16.49
N SER A 342 0.06 32.17 16.88
CA SER A 342 -0.28 33.53 17.31
C SER A 342 -1.15 33.59 18.57
N ARG A 343 -0.90 32.73 19.55
CA ARG A 343 -1.39 32.93 20.94
C ARG A 343 -0.42 32.43 22.00
N VAL A 344 0.69 33.13 22.17
CA VAL A 344 1.27 33.33 23.52
C VAL A 344 1.63 34.81 23.62
N ARG A 345 0.91 35.49 24.51
CA ARG A 345 1.28 36.80 25.06
C ARG A 345 2.43 36.62 26.05
#